data_AF-A0A7X4C2C8-F1
#
_entry.id   AF-A0A7X4C2C8-F1
#
_cell.length_a   1.000
_cell.length_b   1.000
_cell.length_c   1.000
_cell.angle_alpha   90.00
_cell.angle_beta   90.00
_cell.angle_gamma   90.00
#
_symmetry.space_group_name_H-M   'P 1'
#
loop_
_entity.id
_entity.type
_entity.pdbx_description
1 polymer ?
#
loop_
_entity_poly.entity_id
_entity_poly.type
_entity_poly.pdbx_seq_one_letter_code
_entity_poly.pdbx_strand_id
1 'polypeptide(L)'
;MSRRRQGLRIVRYADGRVDEGPYVHGRKHGRWVDRYASGNRFEYEYRNGSVDGQPGVYVTGSGERTPGRWSGNCFLDGKGRLLVWKGAREECPSG
;
A
#
# COMPACT_ATOMS: atom_id res chain seq x y z
N MET A 1 -11.71 17.76 -23.34
CA MET A 1 -11.48 18.00 -21.90
C MET A 1 -11.06 16.69 -21.24
N SER A 2 -9.80 16.55 -20.84
CA SER A 2 -9.30 15.32 -20.20
C SER A 2 -9.79 15.27 -18.76
N ARG A 3 -10.79 14.43 -18.45
CA ARG A 3 -11.17 14.09 -17.07
C ARG A 3 -10.05 13.26 -16.44
N ARG A 4 -8.95 13.90 -16.03
CA ARG A 4 -7.93 13.25 -15.21
C ARG A 4 -8.57 12.88 -13.88
N ARG A 5 -8.34 11.66 -13.38
CA ARG A 5 -8.89 11.23 -12.08
C ARG A 5 -8.30 12.12 -10.98
N GLN A 6 -9.19 12.78 -10.24
CA GLN A 6 -8.88 13.61 -9.08
C GLN A 6 -9.79 13.20 -7.92
N GLY A 7 -9.28 13.23 -6.69
CA GLY A 7 -10.03 12.95 -5.48
C GLY A 7 -9.83 11.53 -4.93
N LEU A 8 -10.50 11.25 -3.81
CA LEU A 8 -10.43 9.97 -3.11
C LEU A 8 -11.07 8.86 -3.95
N ARG A 9 -10.40 7.72 -4.01
CA ARG A 9 -10.89 6.53 -4.69
C ARG A 9 -10.85 5.35 -3.73
N ILE A 10 -11.93 4.59 -3.73
CA ILE A 10 -12.03 3.31 -3.06
C ILE A 10 -12.15 2.25 -4.16
N VAL A 11 -11.27 1.25 -4.12
CA VAL A 11 -11.27 0.10 -5.02
C VAL A 11 -11.56 -1.12 -4.18
N ARG A 12 -12.66 -1.81 -4.48
CA ARG A 12 -13.03 -3.08 -3.85
C ARG A 12 -12.72 -4.22 -4.81
N TYR A 13 -12.03 -5.24 -4.33
CA TYR A 13 -11.68 -6.42 -5.10
C TYR A 13 -12.58 -7.59 -4.72
N ALA A 14 -12.70 -8.57 -5.63
CA ALA A 14 -13.54 -9.75 -5.42
C ALA A 14 -13.08 -10.64 -4.25
N ASP A 15 -11.80 -10.57 -3.89
CA ASP A 15 -11.21 -11.27 -2.74
C ASP A 15 -11.48 -10.57 -1.39
N GLY A 16 -12.30 -9.52 -1.38
CA GLY A 16 -12.64 -8.74 -0.19
C GLY A 16 -11.59 -7.69 0.20
N ARG A 17 -10.52 -7.51 -0.59
CA ARG A 17 -9.57 -6.40 -0.41
C ARG A 17 -10.22 -5.06 -0.74
N VAL A 18 -9.82 -4.02 -0.03
CA VAL A 18 -10.22 -2.63 -0.26
C VAL A 18 -9.00 -1.72 -0.25
N ASP A 19 -8.70 -1.07 -1.37
CA ASP A 19 -7.65 -0.05 -1.46
C ASP A 19 -8.31 1.33 -1.49
N GLU A 20 -7.84 2.26 -0.66
CA GLU A 20 -8.36 3.61 -0.54
C GLU A 20 -7.25 4.63 -0.61
N GLY A 21 -7.41 5.66 -1.44
CA GLY A 21 -6.50 6.81 -1.43
C GLY A 21 -6.78 7.83 -2.52
N PRO A 22 -6.08 8.99 -2.49
CA PRO A 22 -6.28 10.05 -3.45
C PRO A 22 -5.59 9.76 -4.79
N TYR A 23 -6.28 10.11 -5.86
CA TYR A 23 -5.68 10.31 -7.17
C TYR A 23 -5.46 11.80 -7.43
N VAL A 24 -4.30 12.14 -7.98
CA VAL A 24 -3.99 13.48 -8.49
C VAL A 24 -3.48 13.32 -9.92
N HIS A 25 -4.11 14.03 -10.86
CA HIS A 25 -3.77 13.99 -12.29
C HIS A 25 -3.75 12.57 -12.89
N GLY A 26 -4.61 11.67 -12.41
CA GLY A 26 -4.67 10.28 -12.88
C GLY A 26 -3.65 9.33 -12.27
N ARG A 27 -2.81 9.77 -11.32
CA ARG A 27 -1.83 8.94 -10.61
C ARG A 27 -2.18 8.84 -9.12
N LYS A 28 -1.82 7.70 -8.49
CA LYS A 28 -1.91 7.55 -7.04
C LYS A 28 -1.00 8.58 -6.37
N HIS A 29 -1.50 9.28 -5.36
CA HIS A 29 -0.76 10.31 -4.65
C HIS A 29 -1.15 10.35 -3.18
N GLY A 30 -0.26 10.84 -2.32
CA GLY A 30 -0.54 11.01 -0.88
C GLY A 30 -0.74 9.68 -0.17
N ARG A 31 -1.46 9.70 0.96
CA ARG A 31 -1.69 8.53 1.81
C ARG A 31 -2.69 7.56 1.20
N TRP A 32 -2.32 6.29 1.19
CA TRP A 32 -3.10 5.15 0.73
C TRP A 32 -3.23 4.13 1.84
N VAL A 33 -4.36 3.41 1.83
CA VAL A 33 -4.69 2.37 2.79
C VAL A 33 -5.23 1.15 2.04
N ASP A 34 -4.52 0.03 2.16
CA ASP A 34 -4.95 -1.26 1.60
C ASP A 34 -5.43 -2.14 2.75
N ARG A 35 -6.70 -2.55 2.73
CA ARG A 35 -7.34 -3.41 3.73
C ARG A 35 -7.60 -4.78 3.15
N TYR A 36 -7.21 -5.83 3.84
CA TYR A 36 -7.42 -7.22 3.46
C TYR A 36 -8.66 -7.77 4.14
N ALA A 37 -9.29 -8.77 3.52
CA ALA A 37 -10.45 -9.47 4.08
C ALA A 37 -10.17 -10.11 5.45
N SER A 38 -8.90 -10.45 5.74
CA SER A 38 -8.45 -10.93 7.05
C SER A 38 -8.49 -9.88 8.17
N GLY A 39 -8.79 -8.62 7.84
CA GLY A 39 -8.75 -7.48 8.77
C GLY A 39 -7.39 -6.79 8.85
N ASN A 40 -6.34 -7.39 8.26
CA ASN A 40 -5.03 -6.76 8.15
C ASN A 40 -5.09 -5.56 7.20
N ARG A 41 -4.29 -4.53 7.43
CA ARG A 41 -4.19 -3.37 6.54
C ARG A 41 -2.78 -2.81 6.45
N PHE A 42 -2.47 -2.14 5.35
CA PHE A 42 -1.26 -1.35 5.17
C PHE A 42 -1.62 0.10 4.97
N GLU A 43 -0.86 0.99 5.59
CA GLU A 43 -0.97 2.44 5.43
C GLU A 43 0.37 2.95 4.89
N TYR A 44 0.37 3.67 3.78
CA TYR A 44 1.59 4.11 3.11
C TYR A 44 1.36 5.35 2.26
N GLU A 45 2.42 5.98 1.75
CA GLU A 45 2.33 7.21 0.96
C GLU A 45 2.94 7.03 -0.44
N TYR A 46 2.23 7.50 -1.46
CA TYR A 46 2.80 7.69 -2.79
C TYR A 46 3.43 9.08 -2.91
N ARG A 47 4.75 9.12 -3.07
CA ARG A 47 5.51 10.33 -3.36
C ARG A 47 6.03 10.26 -4.80
N ASN A 48 5.72 11.28 -5.60
CA ASN A 48 6.06 11.34 -7.04
C ASN A 48 5.59 10.13 -7.87
N GLY A 49 4.53 9.45 -7.42
CA GLY A 49 3.97 8.26 -8.07
C GLY A 49 4.65 6.94 -7.70
N SER A 50 5.58 6.94 -6.75
CA SER A 50 6.21 5.74 -6.19
C SER A 50 5.99 5.64 -4.68
N VAL A 51 5.92 4.41 -4.17
CA VAL A 51 5.97 4.10 -2.74
C VAL A 51 7.36 3.60 -2.32
N ASP A 52 8.24 3.33 -3.28
CA ASP A 52 9.57 2.80 -3.01
C ASP A 52 10.39 3.74 -2.11
N GLY A 53 11.05 3.15 -1.12
CA GLY A 53 11.80 3.84 -0.09
C GLY A 53 10.93 4.65 0.88
N GLN A 54 9.60 4.68 0.75
CA GLN A 54 8.71 5.39 1.66
C GLN A 54 8.43 4.58 2.93
N PRO A 55 8.23 5.24 4.07
CA PRO A 55 7.75 4.57 5.28
C PRO A 55 6.31 4.09 5.08
N GLY A 56 5.96 3.03 5.79
CA GLY A 56 4.59 2.54 5.88
C GLY A 56 4.32 1.93 7.25
N VAL A 57 3.05 1.61 7.49
CA VAL A 57 2.59 0.95 8.71
C VAL A 57 1.72 -0.23 8.32
N TYR A 58 2.11 -1.41 8.77
CA TYR A 58 1.25 -2.57 8.74
C TYR A 58 0.41 -2.62 10.01
N VAL A 59 -0.88 -2.89 9.90
CA VAL A 59 -1.77 -3.08 11.04
C VAL A 59 -2.45 -4.43 10.93
N THR A 60 -2.32 -5.27 11.95
CA THR A 60 -3.01 -6.57 12.00
C THR A 60 -4.52 -6.40 12.21
N GLY A 61 -5.29 -7.45 11.96
CA GLY A 61 -6.71 -7.50 12.34
C GLY A 61 -6.96 -7.31 13.84
N SER A 62 -5.97 -7.63 14.69
CA SER A 62 -6.00 -7.34 16.13
C SER A 62 -5.68 -5.88 16.49
N GLY A 63 -5.25 -5.06 15.53
CA GLY A 63 -4.93 -3.65 15.73
C GLY A 63 -3.45 -3.35 16.06
N GLU A 64 -2.58 -4.36 16.09
CA GLU A 64 -1.14 -4.14 16.31
C GLU A 64 -0.55 -3.39 15.11
N ARG A 65 0.14 -2.28 15.36
CA ARG A 65 0.75 -1.44 14.33
C ARG A 65 2.26 -1.69 14.29
N THR A 66 2.77 -2.07 13.14
CA THR A 66 4.19 -2.31 12.90
C THR A 66 4.71 -1.32 11.85
N PRO A 67 5.62 -0.40 12.21
CA PRO A 67 6.26 0.47 11.23
C PRO A 67 7.24 -0.32 10.36
N GLY A 68 7.40 0.11 9.12
CA GLY A 68 8.32 -0.49 8.17
C GLY A 68 8.58 0.43 6.98
N ARG A 69 9.27 -0.10 5.98
CA ARG A 69 9.65 0.64 4.78
C ARG A 69 9.31 -0.16 3.54
N TRP A 70 8.88 0.53 2.49
CA TRP A 70 8.63 -0.07 1.20
C TRP A 70 9.93 -0.15 0.38
N SER A 71 10.17 -1.27 -0.27
CA SER A 71 11.30 -1.51 -1.18
C SER A 71 10.88 -2.53 -2.23
N GLY A 72 10.93 -2.19 -3.52
CA GLY A 72 10.63 -3.12 -4.62
C GLY A 72 9.23 -3.74 -4.53
N ASN A 73 8.20 -2.96 -4.15
CA ASN A 73 6.83 -3.43 -3.85
C ASN A 73 6.71 -4.37 -2.64
N CYS A 74 7.74 -4.42 -1.79
CA CYS A 74 7.75 -5.21 -0.58
C CYS A 74 7.77 -4.33 0.65
N PHE A 75 7.02 -4.72 1.67
CA PHE A 75 7.03 -4.05 2.96
C PHE A 75 8.01 -4.76 3.89
N LEU A 76 9.06 -4.06 4.28
CA LEU A 76 10.09 -4.49 5.21
C LEU A 76 9.76 -3.94 6.58
N ASP A 77 9.29 -4.77 7.50
CA ASP A 77 9.24 -4.36 8.91
C ASP A 77 10.59 -4.55 9.59
N GLY A 78 10.88 -3.70 10.59
CA GLY A 78 12.14 -3.74 11.34
C GLY A 78 12.36 -5.02 12.16
N LYS A 79 11.41 -5.97 12.12
CA LYS A 79 11.52 -7.29 12.76
C LYS A 79 11.91 -8.39 11.76
N GLY A 80 12.24 -8.02 10.51
CA GLY A 80 12.67 -8.95 9.46
C GLY A 80 11.52 -9.66 8.75
N ARG A 81 10.26 -9.28 9.01
CA ARG A 81 9.13 -9.85 8.28
C ARG A 81 8.88 -9.03 7.02
N LEU A 82 8.95 -9.75 5.91
CA LEU A 82 8.77 -9.26 4.56
C LEU A 82 7.34 -9.57 4.11
N LEU A 83 6.54 -8.54 3.86
CA LEU A 83 5.20 -8.71 3.34
C LEU A 83 5.17 -8.31 1.87
N VAL A 84 4.85 -9.28 1.01
CA VAL A 84 4.71 -9.07 -0.43
C VAL A 84 3.36 -8.37 -0.67
N TRP A 85 3.40 -7.18 -1.28
CA TRP A 85 2.17 -6.59 -1.80
C TRP A 85 1.76 -7.34 -3.07
N LYS A 86 0.49 -7.78 -3.17
CA LYS A 86 -0.01 -8.65 -4.25
C LYS A 86 -0.11 -7.97 -5.65
N GLY A 87 0.60 -6.87 -5.86
CA GLY A 87 0.91 -6.29 -7.18
C GLY A 87 2.41 -6.28 -7.52
N ALA A 88 3.26 -6.82 -6.64
CA ALA A 88 4.64 -7.14 -6.94
C ALA A 88 4.68 -8.31 -7.93
N ARG A 89 5.16 -8.04 -9.14
CA ARG A 89 5.45 -9.08 -10.14
C ARG A 89 6.74 -9.84 -9.85
N GLU A 90 7.56 -9.31 -8.94
CA GLU A 90 8.89 -9.83 -8.63
C GLU A 90 9.00 -10.13 -7.14
N GLU A 91 9.77 -11.17 -6.86
CA GLU A 91 10.03 -11.71 -5.53
C GLU A 91 10.83 -10.67 -4.75
N CYS A 92 10.42 -10.42 -3.52
CA CYS A 92 11.16 -9.52 -2.66
C CYS A 92 12.60 -10.02 -2.47
N PRO A 93 13.63 -9.15 -2.53
CA PRO A 93 15.00 -9.59 -2.35
C PRO A 93 15.14 -10.28 -0.99
N SER A 94 15.41 -11.58 -1.03
CA SER A 94 15.85 -12.35 0.14
C SER A 94 17.16 -11.74 0.58
N GLY A 95 17.15 -11.09 1.74
CA GLY A 95 18.36 -10.60 2.39
C GLY A 95 19.33 -11.73 2.70
#